data_AF-A0A7C8U660-F1
#
_entry.id   AF-A0A7C8U660-F1
#
_cell.length_a   1.000
_cell.length_b   1.000
_cell.length_c   1.000
_cell.angle_alpha   90.00
_cell.angle_beta   90.00
_cell.angle_gamma   90.00
#
_symmetry.space_group_name_H-M   'P 1'
#
loop_
_entity.id
_entity.type
_entity.pdbx_description
1 polymer ?
#
loop_
_entity_poly.entity_id
_entity_poly.type
_entity_poly.pdbx_seq_one_letter_code
_entity_poly.pdbx_strand_id
1 'polypeptide(L)'
;MACHFSNRIPIRSDPHNPNTLGYRFLREAMNMWHHEYDNLTLTNVQAGLVLSEVVSVNGMDNLGWMLFQTAVDLLKKLLAELELSKAKSATEGKEESALSDTRGDSDNDEKMERAISATVWATFRLSCIYSLLYKNRPLMGIPTIPLPEDRSGGTDTSPGGPNAKLPSVWRPYPYTQPSEPDRTREGIRAFCGISLISYELCDLHTTEGKEVKPLTVQEKTHLYQETAEWKDGLPEGLRIGESNAPFIATSQ
;
A
#
# COMPACT_ATOMS: atom_id res chain seq x y z
N MET A 1 9.14 7.30 9.55
CA MET A 1 9.42 8.57 8.82
C MET A 1 9.29 9.83 9.68
N ALA A 2 8.46 9.86 10.73
CA ALA A 2 8.24 11.03 11.60
C ALA A 2 9.45 11.57 12.41
N CYS A 3 10.62 10.92 12.36
CA CYS A 3 11.81 11.33 13.12
C CYS A 3 12.86 12.09 12.28
N HIS A 4 12.65 12.27 10.97
CA HIS A 4 13.60 13.02 10.12
C HIS A 4 13.60 14.54 10.43
N PHE A 5 12.51 15.07 11.00
CA PHE A 5 12.35 16.48 11.33
C PHE A 5 12.39 16.76 12.84
N SER A 6 12.91 15.82 13.65
CA SER A 6 13.05 16.03 15.09
C SER A 6 14.30 16.86 15.39
N ASN A 7 14.09 18.06 15.94
CA ASN A 7 15.17 18.97 16.38
C ASN A 7 15.98 18.45 17.59
N ARG A 8 15.75 17.20 18.05
CA ARG A 8 16.22 16.74 19.37
C ARG A 8 17.45 15.83 19.37
N ILE A 9 18.14 15.56 18.25
CA ILE A 9 19.36 14.73 18.30
C ILE A 9 20.41 15.18 17.26
N PRO A 10 21.53 15.82 17.67
CA PRO A 10 22.65 16.21 16.78
C PRO A 10 23.26 15.06 15.97
N ILE A 11 23.14 13.82 16.46
CA ILE A 11 23.65 12.59 15.83
C ILE A 11 22.88 12.18 14.57
N ARG A 12 21.67 12.73 14.32
CA ARG A 12 20.85 12.40 13.14
C ARG A 12 20.74 13.53 12.11
N SER A 13 21.42 14.65 12.35
CA SER A 13 21.31 15.87 11.54
C SER A 13 22.22 15.91 10.32
N ASP A 14 23.14 14.95 10.18
CA ASP A 14 23.98 14.83 8.98
C ASP A 14 23.46 13.72 8.06
N PRO A 15 22.68 14.06 7.02
CA PRO A 15 22.18 13.09 6.04
C PRO A 15 23.30 12.45 5.20
N HIS A 16 24.51 12.99 5.23
CA HIS A 16 25.67 12.46 4.52
C HIS A 16 26.57 11.56 5.39
N ASN A 17 26.23 11.36 6.67
CA ASN A 17 27.01 10.48 7.55
C ASN A 17 26.63 8.99 7.32
N PRO A 18 27.51 8.18 6.71
CA PRO A 18 27.24 6.77 6.45
C PRO A 18 27.25 5.91 7.73
N ASN A 19 27.68 6.47 8.87
CA ASN A 19 27.77 5.76 10.15
C ASN A 19 26.51 5.90 11.01
N THR A 20 25.43 6.48 10.49
CA THR A 20 24.16 6.47 11.21
C THR A 20 23.64 5.03 11.34
N LEU A 21 23.02 4.72 12.49
CA LEU A 21 22.41 3.40 12.72
C LEU A 21 21.33 3.08 11.67
N GLY A 22 20.62 4.10 11.17
CA GLY A 22 19.62 3.95 10.12
C GLY A 22 20.22 3.46 8.81
N TYR A 23 21.34 4.07 8.37
CA TYR A 23 22.03 3.64 7.15
C TYR A 23 22.57 2.21 7.26
N ARG A 24 23.19 1.87 8.40
CA ARG A 24 23.69 0.50 8.65
C ARG A 24 22.56 -0.54 8.66
N PHE A 25 21.44 -0.22 9.31
CA PHE A 25 20.27 -1.09 9.32
C PHE A 25 19.69 -1.28 7.92
N LEU A 26 19.52 -0.20 7.16
CA LEU A 26 19.00 -0.26 5.79
C LEU A 26 19.91 -1.09 4.88
N ARG A 27 21.24 -0.88 4.97
CA ARG A 27 22.22 -1.66 4.22
C ARG A 27 22.11 -3.16 4.53
N GLU A 28 21.99 -3.52 5.81
CA GLU A 28 21.87 -4.92 6.20
C GLU A 28 20.53 -5.52 5.79
N ALA A 29 19.43 -4.77 5.90
CA ALA A 29 18.12 -5.19 5.43
C ALA A 29 18.12 -5.46 3.91
N MET A 30 18.77 -4.60 3.13
CA MET A 30 18.96 -4.83 1.70
C MET A 30 19.81 -6.07 1.46
N ASN A 31 20.93 -6.25 2.16
CA ASN A 31 21.77 -7.44 2.02
C ASN A 31 20.96 -8.71 2.27
N MET A 32 20.21 -8.79 3.37
CA MET A 32 19.37 -9.95 3.69
C MET A 32 18.35 -10.21 2.59
N TRP A 33 17.64 -9.18 2.13
CA TRP A 33 16.67 -9.32 1.05
C TRP A 33 17.30 -9.84 -0.24
N HIS A 34 18.51 -9.38 -0.61
CA HIS A 34 19.24 -9.90 -1.78
C HIS A 34 19.68 -11.37 -1.65
N HIS A 35 19.77 -11.93 -0.45
CA HIS A 35 20.05 -13.36 -0.28
C HIS A 35 18.77 -14.20 -0.30
N GLU A 36 17.61 -13.59 -0.03
CA GLU A 36 16.34 -14.29 0.15
C GLU A 36 15.33 -14.04 -0.97
N TYR A 37 15.55 -13.08 -1.89
CA TYR A 37 14.55 -12.68 -2.89
C TYR A 37 14.14 -13.81 -3.84
N ASP A 38 14.95 -14.87 -4.00
CA ASP A 38 14.59 -16.07 -4.75
C ASP A 38 13.52 -16.92 -4.05
N ASN A 39 13.33 -16.75 -2.74
CA ASN A 39 12.24 -17.39 -2.01
C ASN A 39 10.94 -16.64 -2.28
N LEU A 40 10.01 -17.29 -2.97
CA LEU A 40 8.74 -16.68 -3.34
C LEU A 40 7.76 -16.63 -2.17
N THR A 41 7.92 -15.61 -1.31
CA THR A 41 7.06 -15.38 -0.16
C THR A 41 6.43 -14.00 -0.20
N LEU A 42 5.24 -13.85 0.39
CA LEU A 42 4.58 -12.55 0.52
C LEU A 42 5.45 -11.55 1.30
N THR A 43 6.17 -12.03 2.31
CA THR A 43 7.10 -11.22 3.12
C THR A 43 8.22 -10.63 2.26
N ASN A 44 8.78 -11.39 1.33
CA ASN A 44 9.82 -10.88 0.43
C ASN A 44 9.31 -9.82 -0.53
N VAL A 45 8.08 -9.97 -1.03
CA VAL A 45 7.41 -8.91 -1.81
C VAL A 45 7.26 -7.65 -0.95
N GLN A 46 6.66 -7.78 0.24
CA GLN A 46 6.43 -6.65 1.15
C GLN A 46 7.74 -5.95 1.56
N ALA A 47 8.79 -6.72 1.84
CA ALA A 47 10.12 -6.19 2.15
C ALA A 47 10.70 -5.41 0.96
N GLY A 48 10.59 -5.94 -0.26
CA GLY A 48 11.04 -5.25 -1.48
C GLY A 48 10.30 -3.92 -1.70
N LEU A 49 8.98 -3.88 -1.47
CA LEU A 49 8.19 -2.66 -1.55
C LEU A 49 8.66 -1.61 -0.54
N VAL A 50 8.81 -2.00 0.74
CA VAL A 50 9.28 -1.09 1.81
C VAL A 50 10.70 -0.59 1.53
N LEU A 51 11.61 -1.47 1.12
CA LEU A 51 12.97 -1.09 0.78
C LEU A 51 12.99 -0.10 -0.39
N SER A 52 12.17 -0.33 -1.43
CA SER A 52 12.06 0.57 -2.58
C SER A 52 11.64 1.98 -2.17
N GLU A 53 10.67 2.12 -1.27
CA GLU A 53 10.20 3.41 -0.78
C GLU A 53 11.28 4.09 0.07
N VAL A 54 11.90 3.36 0.99
CA VAL A 54 12.92 3.92 1.89
C VAL A 54 14.13 4.45 1.11
N VAL A 55 14.62 3.71 0.10
CA VAL A 55 15.77 4.19 -0.69
C VAL A 55 15.39 5.38 -1.59
N SER A 56 14.19 5.38 -2.19
CA SER A 56 13.69 6.52 -2.97
C SER A 56 13.56 7.79 -2.13
N VAL A 57 13.01 7.69 -0.91
CA VAL A 57 12.91 8.84 0.00
C VAL A 57 14.28 9.39 0.42
N ASN A 58 15.32 8.54 0.43
CA ASN A 58 16.70 8.96 0.66
C ASN A 58 17.41 9.47 -0.61
N GLY A 59 16.68 9.71 -1.71
CA GLY A 59 17.20 10.26 -2.97
C GLY A 59 17.89 9.23 -3.86
N MET A 60 17.77 7.93 -3.58
CA MET A 60 18.32 6.86 -4.40
C MET A 60 17.28 6.34 -5.41
N ASP A 61 16.65 7.26 -6.15
CA ASP A 61 15.50 7.01 -7.03
C ASP A 61 15.70 5.84 -8.00
N ASN A 62 16.86 5.76 -8.66
CA ASN A 62 17.16 4.68 -9.60
C ASN A 62 17.21 3.31 -8.92
N LEU A 63 17.76 3.24 -7.71
CA LEU A 63 17.80 2.00 -6.93
C LEU A 63 16.40 1.65 -6.42
N GLY A 64 15.64 2.63 -5.97
CA GLY A 64 14.25 2.42 -5.53
C GLY A 64 13.38 1.90 -6.65
N TRP A 65 13.50 2.49 -7.85
CA TRP A 65 12.81 1.98 -9.03
C TRP A 65 13.20 0.54 -9.39
N MET A 66 14.49 0.21 -9.34
CA MET A 66 14.97 -1.16 -9.59
C MET A 66 14.37 -2.16 -8.59
N LEU A 67 14.45 -1.87 -7.28
CA LEU A 67 13.88 -2.72 -6.23
C LEU A 67 12.37 -2.86 -6.37
N PHE A 68 11.68 -1.77 -6.76
CA PHE A 68 10.25 -1.79 -7.00
C PHE A 68 9.89 -2.70 -8.18
N GLN A 69 10.61 -2.62 -9.30
CA GLN A 69 10.42 -3.52 -10.44
C GLN A 69 10.59 -4.99 -10.03
N THR A 70 11.65 -5.30 -9.29
CA THR A 70 11.87 -6.67 -8.78
C THR A 70 10.73 -7.13 -7.85
N ALA A 71 10.25 -6.27 -6.95
CA ALA A 71 9.13 -6.60 -6.07
C ALA A 71 7.82 -6.86 -6.84
N VAL A 72 7.55 -6.08 -7.89
CA VAL A 72 6.40 -6.30 -8.79
C VAL A 72 6.50 -7.64 -9.51
N ASP A 73 7.68 -8.00 -10.00
CA ASP A 73 7.90 -9.28 -10.69
C ASP A 73 7.74 -10.47 -9.75
N LEU A 74 8.25 -10.36 -8.51
CA LEU A 74 8.03 -11.36 -7.46
C LEU A 74 6.54 -11.50 -7.12
N LEU A 75 5.80 -10.38 -7.02
CA LEU A 75 4.37 -10.43 -6.76
C LEU A 75 3.60 -11.13 -7.88
N LYS A 76 3.92 -10.83 -9.15
CA LYS A 76 3.30 -11.50 -10.31
C LYS A 76 3.55 -13.00 -10.29
N LYS A 77 4.78 -13.43 -10.00
CA LYS A 77 5.13 -14.85 -9.86
C LYS A 77 4.36 -15.51 -8.73
N LEU A 78 4.27 -14.86 -7.56
CA LEU A 78 3.56 -15.37 -6.39
C LEU A 78 2.07 -15.56 -6.68
N LEU A 79 1.43 -14.59 -7.32
CA LEU A 79 0.02 -14.69 -7.68
C LEU A 79 -0.24 -15.84 -8.67
N ALA A 80 0.64 -16.02 -9.67
CA ALA A 80 0.52 -17.12 -10.63
C ALA A 80 0.68 -18.50 -9.95
N GLU A 81 1.59 -18.66 -8.99
CA GLU A 81 1.73 -19.90 -8.23
C GLU A 81 0.51 -20.20 -7.35
N LEU A 82 -0.08 -19.17 -6.74
CA LEU A 82 -1.31 -19.29 -5.94
C LEU A 82 -2.53 -19.65 -6.81
N GLU A 83 -2.64 -19.10 -8.01
CA GLU A 83 -3.70 -19.48 -8.96
C GLU A 83 -3.55 -20.93 -9.41
N LEU A 84 -2.31 -21.36 -9.69
CA LEU A 84 -2.02 -22.75 -10.06
C LEU A 84 -2.31 -23.73 -8.92
N SER A 85 -1.98 -23.37 -7.68
CA SER A 85 -2.26 -24.22 -6.51
C SER A 85 -3.76 -24.35 -6.25
N LYS A 86 -4.52 -23.25 -6.35
CA LYS A 86 -5.99 -23.25 -6.26
C LYS A 86 -6.61 -24.15 -7.34
N ALA A 87 -6.14 -24.08 -8.58
CA ALA A 87 -6.64 -24.93 -9.68
C ALA A 87 -6.40 -26.44 -9.45
N LYS A 88 -5.24 -26.82 -8.89
CA LYS A 88 -4.92 -28.22 -8.56
C LYS A 88 -5.83 -28.76 -7.45
N SER A 89 -6.01 -27.99 -6.37
CA SER A 89 -6.87 -28.37 -5.25
C SER A 89 -8.34 -28.60 -5.67
N ALA A 90 -8.85 -27.83 -6.63
CA ALA A 90 -10.20 -28.00 -7.17
C ALA A 90 -10.37 -29.28 -8.01
N THR A 91 -9.27 -29.83 -8.54
CA THR A 91 -9.26 -31.06 -9.35
C THR A 91 -9.16 -32.31 -8.48
N GLU A 92 -8.44 -32.22 -7.35
CA GLU A 92 -8.18 -33.34 -6.43
C GLU A 92 -9.23 -33.45 -5.29
N GLY A 93 -9.92 -32.36 -4.94
CA GLY A 93 -10.88 -32.29 -3.82
C GLY A 93 -12.24 -32.97 -4.02
N LYS A 94 -12.39 -33.94 -4.93
CA LYS A 94 -13.65 -34.67 -5.13
C LYS A 94 -13.81 -35.96 -4.33
N GLU A 95 -12.76 -36.48 -3.67
CA GLU A 95 -12.87 -37.80 -3.05
C GLU A 95 -12.80 -37.87 -1.52
N GLU A 96 -12.15 -36.98 -0.76
CA GLU A 96 -12.10 -37.15 0.70
C GLU A 96 -12.03 -35.83 1.45
N SER A 97 -13.02 -35.57 2.32
CA SER A 97 -12.76 -35.35 3.75
C SER A 97 -14.07 -35.10 4.51
N ALA A 98 -14.53 -36.12 5.21
CA ALA A 98 -15.39 -35.99 6.37
C ALA A 98 -14.48 -35.91 7.62
N LEU A 99 -14.78 -34.95 8.50
CA LEU A 99 -14.15 -34.72 9.81
C LEU A 99 -12.66 -34.31 9.82
N SER A 100 -12.41 -33.02 9.62
CA SER A 100 -11.35 -32.33 10.36
C SER A 100 -11.76 -30.90 10.71
N ASP A 101 -11.29 -30.45 11.86
CA ASP A 101 -11.65 -29.24 12.59
C ASP A 101 -11.26 -27.96 11.78
N THR A 102 -12.15 -27.56 10.87
CA THR A 102 -11.92 -26.59 9.77
C THR A 102 -11.93 -25.11 10.20
N ARG A 103 -12.15 -24.85 11.49
CA ARG A 103 -12.38 -23.49 12.00
C ARG A 103 -11.09 -22.70 12.26
N GLY A 104 -9.97 -23.37 12.51
CA GLY A 104 -8.66 -22.74 12.70
C GLY A 104 -7.92 -22.42 11.41
N ASP A 105 -8.16 -23.21 10.36
CA ASP A 105 -7.51 -23.09 9.05
C ASP A 105 -8.13 -21.93 8.24
N SER A 106 -9.47 -21.85 8.25
CA SER A 106 -10.24 -20.80 7.57
C SER A 106 -9.89 -19.37 8.01
N ASP A 107 -9.68 -19.11 9.30
CA ASP A 107 -9.30 -17.76 9.79
C ASP A 107 -7.87 -17.37 9.36
N ASN A 108 -6.95 -18.33 9.24
CA ASN A 108 -5.61 -18.07 8.73
C ASN A 108 -5.61 -17.83 7.22
N ASP A 109 -6.40 -18.59 6.47
CA ASP A 109 -6.60 -18.38 5.04
C ASP A 109 -7.20 -17.01 4.75
N GLU A 110 -8.24 -16.61 5.49
CA GLU A 110 -8.83 -15.27 5.35
C GLU A 110 -7.81 -14.16 5.65
N LYS A 111 -6.93 -14.33 6.65
CA LYS A 111 -5.87 -13.35 6.94
C LYS A 111 -4.84 -13.30 5.82
N MET A 112 -4.48 -14.46 5.26
CA MET A 112 -3.53 -14.55 4.16
C MET A 112 -4.11 -13.88 2.90
N GLU A 113 -5.35 -14.18 2.53
CA GLU A 113 -6.02 -13.55 1.38
C GLU A 113 -6.12 -12.03 1.53
N ARG A 114 -6.39 -11.54 2.76
CA ARG A 114 -6.37 -10.11 3.06
C ARG A 114 -4.97 -9.51 2.94
N ALA A 115 -3.95 -10.18 3.45
CA ALA A 115 -2.56 -9.71 3.35
C ALA A 115 -2.11 -9.64 1.88
N ILE A 116 -2.48 -10.63 1.07
CA ILE A 116 -2.27 -10.62 -0.39
C ILE A 116 -3.00 -9.43 -1.00
N SER A 117 -4.29 -9.24 -0.70
CA SER A 117 -5.06 -8.13 -1.24
C SER A 117 -4.44 -6.78 -0.91
N ALA A 118 -4.04 -6.58 0.35
CA ALA A 118 -3.43 -5.33 0.79
C ALA A 118 -2.10 -5.09 0.07
N THR A 119 -1.32 -6.14 -0.15
CA THR A 119 -0.03 -6.06 -0.84
C THR A 119 -0.20 -5.73 -2.32
N VAL A 120 -1.18 -6.33 -2.99
CA VAL A 120 -1.50 -6.05 -4.39
C VAL A 120 -1.99 -4.61 -4.57
N TRP A 121 -2.92 -4.15 -3.74
CA TRP A 121 -3.42 -2.78 -3.79
C TRP A 121 -2.33 -1.76 -3.44
N ALA A 122 -1.46 -2.05 -2.47
CA ALA A 122 -0.30 -1.21 -2.16
C ALA A 122 0.68 -1.13 -3.33
N THR A 123 0.95 -2.26 -3.98
CA THR A 123 1.84 -2.33 -5.15
C THR A 123 1.28 -1.55 -6.34
N PHE A 124 -0.02 -1.70 -6.62
CA PHE A 124 -0.71 -0.93 -7.66
C PHE A 124 -0.61 0.58 -7.42
N ARG A 125 -0.88 1.02 -6.18
CA ARG A 125 -0.76 2.42 -5.81
C ARG A 125 0.66 2.97 -5.99
N LEU A 126 1.66 2.24 -5.49
CA LEU A 126 3.06 2.62 -5.69
C LEU A 126 3.43 2.65 -7.17
N SER A 127 2.91 1.72 -7.97
CA SER A 127 3.12 1.73 -9.42
C SER A 127 2.56 2.99 -10.06
N CYS A 128 1.38 3.44 -9.65
CA CYS A 128 0.79 4.69 -10.17
C CYS A 128 1.65 5.90 -9.79
N ILE A 129 2.15 5.96 -8.55
CA ILE A 129 3.03 7.05 -8.08
C ILE A 129 4.32 7.10 -8.91
N TYR A 130 5.02 5.97 -9.04
CA TYR A 130 6.25 5.92 -9.83
C TYR A 130 6.00 6.24 -11.31
N SER A 131 4.88 5.79 -11.87
CA SER A 131 4.48 6.10 -13.23
C SER A 131 4.24 7.58 -13.46
N LEU A 132 3.60 8.28 -12.52
CA LEU A 132 3.43 9.73 -12.57
C LEU A 132 4.79 10.45 -12.51
N LEU A 133 5.69 10.00 -11.61
CA LEU A 133 7.00 10.62 -11.41
C LEU A 133 7.92 10.44 -12.63
N TYR A 134 7.98 9.24 -13.18
CA TYR A 134 8.87 8.91 -14.29
C TYR A 134 8.22 9.01 -15.67
N LYS A 135 6.94 9.40 -15.74
CA LYS A 135 6.15 9.51 -16.98
C LYS A 135 6.17 8.21 -17.81
N ASN A 136 5.98 7.10 -17.12
CA ASN A 136 5.97 5.76 -17.70
C ASN A 136 4.62 5.09 -17.44
N ARG A 137 4.29 4.08 -18.24
CA ARG A 137 3.11 3.25 -17.99
C ARG A 137 3.24 2.51 -16.64
N PRO A 138 2.14 2.34 -15.87
CA PRO A 138 2.15 1.53 -14.66
C PRO A 138 2.65 0.10 -14.93
N LEU A 139 3.52 -0.40 -14.06
CA LEU A 139 4.08 -1.77 -14.12
C LEU A 139 3.02 -2.85 -13.86
N MET A 140 1.91 -2.46 -13.25
CA MET A 140 0.79 -3.31 -12.89
C MET A 140 -0.52 -2.66 -13.37
N GLY A 141 -1.42 -3.49 -13.90
CA GLY A 141 -2.79 -3.08 -14.24
C GLY A 141 -3.66 -2.90 -13.01
N ILE A 142 -4.91 -2.47 -13.22
CA ILE A 142 -5.89 -2.34 -12.14
C ILE A 142 -6.11 -3.71 -11.48
N PRO A 143 -5.98 -3.84 -10.14
CA PRO A 143 -6.26 -5.08 -9.44
C PRO A 143 -7.70 -5.53 -9.64
N THR A 144 -7.89 -6.81 -9.98
CA THR A 144 -9.22 -7.44 -10.08
C THR A 144 -9.76 -7.90 -8.73
N ILE A 145 -8.88 -8.03 -7.74
CA ILE A 145 -9.24 -8.41 -6.38
C ILE A 145 -9.90 -7.24 -5.64
N PRO A 146 -10.88 -7.52 -4.76
CA PRO A 146 -11.55 -6.48 -3.99
C PRO A 146 -10.54 -5.77 -3.08
N LEU A 147 -10.77 -4.47 -2.85
CA LEU A 147 -10.01 -3.71 -1.86
C LEU A 147 -10.09 -4.43 -0.51
N PRO A 148 -8.99 -4.53 0.27
CA PRO A 148 -9.05 -5.15 1.58
C PRO A 148 -9.98 -4.32 2.45
N GLU A 149 -11.17 -4.84 2.69
CA GLU A 149 -12.05 -4.35 3.75
C GLU A 149 -11.53 -4.90 5.08
N ASP A 150 -11.52 -4.06 6.10
CA ASP A 150 -10.71 -4.28 7.29
C ASP A 150 -11.17 -5.49 8.13
N ARG A 151 -10.25 -5.90 9.01
CA ARG A 151 -10.18 -7.03 9.98
C ARG A 151 -11.38 -7.26 10.90
N SER A 152 -12.48 -6.54 10.71
CA SER A 152 -13.73 -6.65 11.45
C SER A 152 -14.84 -7.19 10.55
N GLY A 153 -14.79 -8.49 10.26
CA GLY A 153 -16.04 -9.23 10.14
C GLY A 153 -16.85 -9.03 11.45
N GLY A 154 -18.14 -8.76 11.44
CA GLY A 154 -19.07 -8.71 10.32
C GLY A 154 -19.80 -7.39 10.19
N THR A 155 -20.60 -7.34 9.15
CA THR A 155 -21.64 -6.38 8.78
C THR A 155 -22.78 -6.23 9.80
N ASP A 156 -22.52 -6.47 11.09
CA ASP A 156 -23.49 -6.23 12.16
C ASP A 156 -23.41 -4.76 12.60
N THR A 157 -23.61 -3.85 11.65
CA THR A 157 -24.01 -2.47 11.90
C THR A 157 -25.48 -2.42 12.32
N SER A 158 -25.84 -3.15 13.39
CA SER A 158 -27.03 -2.84 14.17
C SER A 158 -26.60 -1.90 15.29
N PRO A 159 -27.04 -0.62 15.29
CA PRO A 159 -26.77 0.28 16.39
C PRO A 159 -27.39 -0.31 17.67
N GLY A 160 -26.56 -0.74 18.62
CA GLY A 160 -27.02 -1.26 19.92
C GLY A 160 -27.01 -2.79 20.09
N GLY A 161 -26.47 -3.56 19.16
CA GLY A 161 -26.23 -4.99 19.39
C GLY A 161 -25.11 -5.24 20.44
N PRO A 162 -25.14 -6.35 21.20
CA PRO A 162 -24.10 -6.69 22.19
C PRO A 162 -22.70 -6.88 21.59
N ASN A 163 -22.59 -6.94 20.25
CA ASN A 163 -21.34 -7.03 19.48
C ASN A 163 -21.03 -5.79 18.63
N ALA A 164 -21.71 -4.64 18.87
CA ALA A 164 -21.37 -3.38 18.21
C ALA A 164 -19.92 -2.99 18.58
N LYS A 165 -18.97 -3.34 17.72
CA LYS A 165 -17.54 -3.06 17.94
C LYS A 165 -17.35 -1.55 17.99
N LEU A 166 -16.76 -1.05 19.08
CA LEU A 166 -16.36 0.34 19.21
C LEU A 166 -15.51 0.76 18.01
N PRO A 167 -15.63 2.02 17.54
CA PRO A 167 -14.78 2.53 16.48
C PRO A 167 -13.30 2.31 16.84
N SER A 168 -12.49 1.86 15.86
CA SER A 168 -11.05 1.70 16.09
C SER A 168 -10.44 3.05 16.46
N VAL A 169 -9.58 3.05 17.47
CA VAL A 169 -8.97 4.26 18.01
C VAL A 169 -7.46 4.16 17.88
N TRP A 170 -6.85 5.18 17.30
CA TRP A 170 -5.40 5.33 17.19
C TRP A 170 -4.87 6.27 18.28
N ARG A 171 -3.67 5.99 18.79
CA ARG A 171 -2.98 6.88 19.73
C ARG A 171 -1.66 7.34 19.11
N PRO A 172 -1.56 8.62 18.69
CA PRO A 172 -0.31 9.14 18.15
C PRO A 172 0.79 9.15 19.22
N TYR A 173 2.02 8.96 18.77
CA TYR A 173 3.20 9.15 19.61
C TYR A 173 3.52 10.66 19.72
N PRO A 174 3.90 11.18 20.90
CA PRO A 174 4.04 10.49 22.18
C PRO A 174 2.68 10.08 22.76
N TYR A 175 2.62 8.88 23.37
CA TYR A 175 1.38 8.25 23.88
C TYR A 175 0.65 9.03 24.99
N THR A 176 1.11 10.23 25.31
CA THR A 176 0.46 11.23 26.14
C THR A 176 -0.64 11.99 25.41
N GLN A 177 -0.71 11.91 24.07
CA GLN A 177 -1.74 12.55 23.27
C GLN A 177 -3.10 11.85 23.41
N PRO A 178 -4.21 12.59 23.24
CA PRO A 178 -5.54 12.00 23.25
C PRO A 178 -5.68 10.98 22.12
N SER A 179 -6.52 9.98 22.34
CA SER A 179 -6.81 8.97 21.35
C SER A 179 -7.75 9.54 20.29
N GLU A 180 -7.42 9.34 19.02
CA GLU A 180 -8.17 9.85 17.87
C GLU A 180 -8.85 8.69 17.11
N PRO A 181 -9.96 8.93 16.40
CA PRO A 181 -10.55 7.93 15.53
C PRO A 181 -9.51 7.42 14.52
N ASP A 182 -9.37 6.11 14.40
CA ASP A 182 -8.52 5.51 13.38
C ASP A 182 -9.18 5.65 12.01
N ARG A 183 -8.59 6.51 11.17
CA ARG A 183 -9.04 6.80 9.81
C ARG A 183 -8.20 6.08 8.75
N THR A 184 -7.40 5.09 9.13
CA THR A 184 -6.53 4.36 8.20
C THR A 184 -7.32 3.78 7.02
N ARG A 185 -8.51 3.21 7.28
CA ARG A 185 -9.41 2.69 6.24
C ARG A 185 -9.86 3.76 5.25
N GLU A 186 -10.35 4.88 5.77
CA GLU A 186 -10.80 6.02 4.95
C GLU A 186 -9.65 6.50 4.07
N GLY A 187 -8.45 6.60 4.66
CA GLY A 187 -7.23 6.97 3.95
C GLY A 187 -6.89 5.99 2.84
N ILE A 188 -6.85 4.69 3.13
CA ILE A 188 -6.54 3.65 2.12
C ILE A 188 -7.54 3.73 0.96
N ARG A 189 -8.85 3.81 1.23
CA ARG A 189 -9.86 3.93 0.18
C ARG A 189 -9.68 5.20 -0.65
N ALA A 190 -9.47 6.35 0.01
CA ALA A 190 -9.24 7.62 -0.66
C ALA A 190 -8.02 7.53 -1.59
N PHE A 191 -6.91 6.98 -1.11
CA PHE A 191 -5.70 6.84 -1.89
C PHE A 191 -5.81 5.82 -3.04
N CYS A 192 -6.54 4.72 -2.86
CA CYS A 192 -6.83 3.79 -3.95
C CYS A 192 -7.68 4.46 -5.03
N GLY A 193 -8.70 5.24 -4.63
CA GLY A 193 -9.55 6.00 -5.55
C GLY A 193 -8.76 6.95 -6.44
N ILE A 194 -7.90 7.80 -5.86
CA ILE A 194 -7.06 8.71 -6.67
C ILE A 194 -6.03 7.96 -7.52
N SER A 195 -5.60 6.77 -7.09
CA SER A 195 -4.66 5.95 -7.86
C SER A 195 -5.32 5.34 -9.11
N LEU A 196 -6.64 5.07 -9.09
CA LEU A 196 -7.38 4.67 -10.29
C LEU A 196 -7.41 5.79 -11.34
N ILE A 197 -7.70 7.02 -10.92
CA ILE A 197 -7.66 8.21 -11.79
C ILE A 197 -6.25 8.45 -12.31
N SER A 198 -5.25 8.28 -11.45
CA SER A 198 -3.83 8.40 -11.80
C SER A 198 -3.39 7.34 -12.82
N TYR A 199 -3.89 6.11 -12.67
CA TYR A 199 -3.64 5.02 -13.62
C TYR A 199 -4.18 5.38 -15.00
N GLU A 200 -5.44 5.84 -15.09
CA GLU A 200 -6.05 6.25 -16.34
C GLU A 200 -5.27 7.40 -17.00
N LEU A 201 -4.88 8.41 -16.21
CA LEU A 201 -4.01 9.49 -16.68
C LEU A 201 -2.71 8.95 -17.27
N CYS A 202 -2.00 8.06 -16.55
CA CYS A 202 -0.75 7.49 -17.03
C CYS A 202 -0.92 6.62 -18.28
N ASP A 203 -2.01 5.86 -18.37
CA ASP A 203 -2.30 4.99 -19.52
C ASP A 203 -2.66 5.81 -20.77
N LEU A 204 -3.47 6.87 -20.62
CA LEU A 204 -3.80 7.79 -21.72
C LEU A 204 -2.59 8.60 -22.20
N HIS A 205 -1.67 8.94 -21.29
CA HIS A 205 -0.51 9.76 -21.58
C HIS A 205 0.67 8.96 -22.15
N THR A 206 0.68 7.64 -22.01
CA THR A 206 1.79 6.77 -22.44
C THR A 206 1.37 5.88 -23.60
N THR A 207 1.97 6.05 -24.78
CA THR A 207 1.78 5.12 -25.91
C THR A 207 2.77 3.94 -25.88
N GLU A 208 2.56 2.91 -26.71
CA GLU A 208 3.53 1.82 -26.90
C GLU A 208 4.82 2.38 -27.53
N GLY A 209 5.73 2.84 -26.68
CA GLY A 209 6.92 3.60 -27.05
C GLY A 209 7.07 4.79 -26.10
N LYS A 210 8.29 5.14 -25.70
CA LYS A 210 8.58 6.20 -24.69
C LYS A 210 8.09 7.61 -25.07
N GLU A 211 7.29 7.74 -26.12
CA GLU A 211 6.68 9.00 -26.53
C GLU A 211 5.42 9.27 -25.72
N VAL A 212 5.37 10.50 -25.21
CA VAL A 212 4.27 11.01 -24.39
C VAL A 212 3.19 11.54 -25.33
N LYS A 213 1.99 10.95 -25.29
CA LYS A 213 0.85 11.42 -26.07
C LYS A 213 0.24 12.66 -25.40
N PRO A 214 0.10 13.79 -26.11
CA PRO A 214 -0.64 14.92 -25.56
C PRO A 214 -2.11 14.54 -25.40
N LEU A 215 -2.64 14.74 -24.19
CA LEU A 215 -4.06 14.54 -23.91
C LEU A 215 -4.91 15.58 -24.64
N THR A 216 -6.01 15.11 -25.21
CA THR A 216 -7.07 15.93 -25.80
C THR A 216 -7.74 16.79 -24.72
N VAL A 217 -8.44 17.85 -25.14
CA VAL A 217 -9.21 18.69 -24.21
C VAL A 217 -10.29 17.88 -23.49
N GLN A 218 -10.95 16.95 -24.19
CA GLN A 218 -11.97 16.08 -23.61
C GLN A 218 -11.42 15.15 -22.53
N GLU A 219 -10.30 14.46 -22.79
CA GLU A 219 -9.63 13.59 -21.80
C GLU A 219 -9.21 14.38 -20.56
N LYS A 220 -8.68 15.61 -20.74
CA LYS A 220 -8.33 16.50 -19.61
C LYS A 220 -9.54 16.91 -18.79
N THR A 221 -10.65 17.28 -19.45
CA THR A 221 -11.89 17.66 -18.77
C THR A 221 -12.47 16.48 -17.99
N HIS A 222 -12.47 15.28 -18.57
CA HIS A 222 -12.92 14.05 -17.92
C HIS A 222 -12.12 13.78 -16.64
N LEU A 223 -10.79 13.70 -16.73
CA LEU A 223 -9.92 13.44 -15.58
C LEU A 223 -10.05 14.51 -14.49
N TYR A 224 -10.27 15.77 -14.88
CA TYR A 224 -10.53 16.85 -13.92
C TYR A 224 -11.86 16.68 -13.19
N GLN A 225 -12.93 16.30 -13.90
CA GLN A 225 -14.23 16.03 -13.31
C GLN A 225 -14.17 14.84 -12.33
N GLU A 226 -13.59 13.72 -12.75
CA GLU A 226 -13.37 12.54 -11.89
C GLU A 226 -12.58 12.91 -10.62
N THR A 227 -11.54 13.73 -10.76
CA THR A 227 -10.75 14.20 -9.61
C THR A 227 -11.56 15.10 -8.68
N ALA A 228 -12.42 15.96 -9.23
CA ALA A 228 -13.29 16.83 -8.44
C ALA A 228 -14.35 16.02 -7.68
N GLU A 229 -14.99 15.07 -8.35
CA GLU A 229 -15.97 14.16 -7.75
C GLU A 229 -15.35 13.29 -6.66
N TRP A 230 -14.15 12.74 -6.92
CA TRP A 230 -13.39 12.02 -5.90
C TRP A 230 -13.11 12.88 -4.67
N LYS A 231 -12.70 14.15 -4.87
CA LYS A 231 -12.40 15.09 -3.79
C LYS A 231 -13.66 15.41 -2.97
N ASP A 232 -14.79 15.65 -3.63
CA ASP A 232 -16.05 15.99 -2.98
C ASP A 232 -16.64 14.79 -2.20
N GLY A 233 -16.37 13.57 -2.69
CA GLY A 233 -16.71 12.30 -2.05
C GLY A 233 -15.83 11.90 -0.85
N LEU A 234 -14.80 12.68 -0.50
CA LEU A 234 -13.94 12.36 0.65
C LEU A 234 -14.71 12.49 1.99
N PRO A 235 -14.50 11.54 2.93
CA PRO A 235 -15.00 11.66 4.30
C PRO A 235 -14.50 12.93 4.99
N GLU A 236 -15.33 13.49 5.88
CA GLU A 236 -15.10 14.76 6.59
C GLU A 236 -13.67 14.90 7.15
N GLY A 237 -13.17 13.90 7.89
CA GLY A 237 -11.82 14.03 8.48
C GLY A 237 -10.64 13.92 7.53
N LEU A 238 -10.88 13.60 6.25
CA LEU A 238 -9.87 13.65 5.19
C LEU A 238 -9.99 14.91 4.33
N ARG A 239 -11.01 15.75 4.55
CA ARG A 239 -11.16 17.03 3.85
C ARG A 239 -10.14 18.03 4.36
N ILE A 240 -9.56 18.78 3.44
CA ILE A 240 -8.52 19.77 3.72
C ILE A 240 -9.11 20.86 4.62
N GLY A 241 -8.51 21.08 5.79
CA GLY A 241 -8.88 22.14 6.73
C GLY A 241 -9.83 21.71 7.86
N GLU A 242 -10.35 20.48 7.83
CA GLU A 242 -11.26 19.96 8.87
C GLU A 242 -10.53 19.07 9.90
N SER A 243 -9.38 18.49 9.55
CA SER A 243 -8.48 17.82 10.50
C SER A 243 -7.17 18.58 10.68
N ASN A 244 -6.77 18.80 11.93
CA ASN A 244 -5.41 19.21 12.24
C ASN A 244 -4.49 18.07 11.81
N ALA A 245 -3.56 18.33 10.90
CA ALA A 245 -2.57 17.33 10.54
C ALA A 245 -1.83 16.87 11.82
N PRO A 246 -1.66 15.56 12.05
CA PRO A 246 -1.17 15.00 13.33
C PRO A 246 0.27 15.40 13.70
N PHE A 247 0.92 16.22 12.89
CA PHE A 247 2.31 16.66 13.03
C PHE A 247 2.49 18.18 13.11
N ILE A 248 1.43 18.98 13.14
CA ILE A 248 1.58 20.39 13.53
C ILE A 248 1.71 20.42 15.05
N ALA A 249 2.94 20.22 15.53
CA ALA A 249 3.33 20.70 16.84
C ALA A 249 3.20 22.22 16.79
N THR A 250 2.01 22.74 17.12
CA THR A 250 1.84 24.16 17.41
C THR A 250 2.69 24.43 18.64
N SER A 251 3.87 25.01 18.41
CA SER A 251 4.66 25.62 19.47
C SER A 251 3.83 26.78 20.04
N GLN A 252 3.24 26.56 21.22
CA GLN A 252 2.92 27.65 22.13
C GLN A 252 4.18 28.03 22.90
#